data_AF-A0A9P8CAE7-F1
#
_entry.id   AF-A0A9P8CAE7-F1
#
_cell.length_a   1.000
_cell.length_b   1.000
_cell.length_c   1.000
_cell.angle_alpha   90.00
_cell.angle_beta   90.00
_cell.angle_gamma   90.00
#
_symmetry.space_group_name_H-M   'P 1'
#
loop_
_entity.id
_entity.type
_entity.pdbx_description
1 polymer ?
#
loop_
_entity_poly.entity_id
_entity_poly.type
_entity_poly.pdbx_seq_one_letter_code
_entity_poly.pdbx_strand_id
1 'polypeptide(L)' 'LTLSRAVLNLNQREHCLDLSYVAVSRVETLAGVLFKVPFDFDRFIAVNSAVSIDRELDYTIRTNQLL' A
#
# COMPACT_ATOMS: atom_id res chain seq x y z
N LEU A 1 2.35 -16.15 -8.81
CA LEU A 1 3.80 -16.15 -9.06
C LEU A 1 4.51 -15.89 -7.74
N THR A 2 5.49 -16.71 -7.40
CA THR A 2 6.34 -16.57 -6.20
C THR A 2 7.78 -16.47 -6.68
N LEU A 3 8.55 -15.54 -6.10
CA LEU A 3 9.88 -15.16 -6.55
C LEU A 3 10.87 -15.29 -5.39
N SER A 4 12.05 -15.82 -5.66
CA SER A 4 13.14 -15.86 -4.68
C SER A 4 13.81 -14.50 -4.50
N ARG A 5 13.91 -13.70 -5.58
CA ARG A 5 14.48 -12.34 -5.58
C ARG A 5 13.77 -11.44 -6.59
N ALA A 6 13.68 -10.15 -6.30
CA ALA A 6 13.17 -9.13 -7.23
C ALA A 6 13.76 -7.74 -6.98
N VAL A 7 13.85 -6.94 -8.04
CA VAL A 7 14.14 -5.50 -7.95
C VAL A 7 12.85 -4.71 -8.14
N LEU A 8 12.40 -4.03 -7.09
CA LEU A 8 11.14 -3.28 -7.06
C LEU A 8 11.38 -1.80 -7.34
N ASN A 9 10.50 -1.18 -8.13
CA ASN A 9 10.43 0.26 -8.26
C ASN A 9 9.14 0.76 -7.62
N LEU A 10 9.21 1.12 -6.34
CA LEU A 10 8.08 1.66 -5.60
C LEU A 10 8.00 3.19 -5.68
N ASN A 11 8.76 3.87 -6.55
CA ASN A 11 8.78 5.33 -6.64
C ASN A 11 7.66 5.93 -7.51
N GLN A 12 6.84 5.08 -8.14
CA GLN A 12 5.68 5.54 -8.91
C GLN A 12 4.39 5.37 -8.12
N ARG A 13 3.52 6.38 -8.19
CA ARG A 13 2.18 6.31 -7.60
C ARG A 13 1.43 5.15 -8.23
N GLU A 14 0.79 4.34 -7.40
CA GLU A 14 0.01 3.22 -7.87
C GLU A 14 -1.25 3.72 -8.58
N HIS A 15 -1.61 3.05 -9.68
CA HIS A 15 -2.85 3.32 -10.40
C HIS A 15 -4.05 2.57 -9.80
N CYS A 16 -3.79 1.55 -8.97
CA CYS A 16 -4.77 0.78 -8.22
C CYS A 16 -4.25 0.59 -6.80
N LEU A 17 -5.14 0.44 -5.83
CA LEU A 17 -4.76 0.25 -4.43
C LEU A 17 -4.00 -1.06 -4.23
N ASP A 18 -3.10 -1.08 -3.24
CA ASP A 18 -2.37 -2.24 -2.72
C ASP A 18 -1.38 -2.90 -3.69
N LEU A 19 -1.01 -2.25 -4.79
CA LEU A 19 -0.09 -2.85 -5.76
C LEU A 19 1.33 -3.03 -5.19
N SER A 20 1.82 -2.11 -4.35
CA SER A 20 3.11 -2.30 -3.69
C SER A 20 3.08 -3.47 -2.73
N TYR A 21 1.97 -3.66 -2.00
CA TYR A 21 1.80 -4.80 -1.11
C TYR A 21 1.81 -6.12 -1.89
N VAL A 22 1.06 -6.18 -3.00
CA VAL A 22 1.05 -7.35 -3.88
C VAL A 22 2.42 -7.62 -4.48
N ALA A 23 3.17 -6.58 -4.88
CA ALA A 23 4.51 -6.73 -5.46
C ALA A 23 5.52 -7.25 -4.44
N VAL A 24 5.54 -6.69 -3.22
CA VAL A 24 6.44 -7.12 -2.13
C VAL A 24 6.12 -8.54 -1.67
N SER A 25 4.83 -8.89 -1.56
CA SER A 25 4.40 -10.24 -1.13
C SER A 25 4.69 -11.35 -2.14
N ARG A 26 5.20 -11.03 -3.35
CA ARG A 26 5.68 -12.06 -4.28
C ARG A 26 7.06 -12.58 -3.94
N VAL A 27 7.83 -11.87 -3.10
CA VAL A 27 9.21 -12.25 -2.74
C VAL A 27 9.20 -12.99 -1.41
N GLU A 28 9.83 -14.17 -1.37
CA GLU A 28 9.77 -15.06 -0.20
C GLU A 28 10.50 -14.51 1.03
N THR A 29 11.54 -13.70 0.84
CA THR A 29 12.37 -13.16 1.92
C THR A 29 12.70 -11.70 1.71
N LEU A 30 12.83 -10.94 2.79
CA LEU A 30 13.23 -9.52 2.72
C LEU A 30 14.62 -9.36 2.06
N ALA A 31 15.55 -10.29 2.31
CA ALA A 31 16.87 -10.30 1.69
C ALA A 31 16.82 -10.51 0.16
N GLY A 32 15.72 -11.04 -0.37
CA GLY A 32 15.47 -11.15 -1.81
C GLY A 32 14.93 -9.87 -2.44
N VAL A 33 14.61 -8.84 -1.65
CA VAL A 33 14.08 -7.57 -2.14
C VAL A 33 15.20 -6.56 -2.32
N LEU A 34 15.29 -6.00 -3.52
CA LEU A 34 16.11 -4.83 -3.82
C LEU A 34 15.20 -3.72 -4.32
N PHE A 35 15.55 -2.46 -4.05
CA PHE A 35 14.82 -1.31 -4.58
C PHE A 35 15.64 -0.61 -5.65
N LYS A 36 14.99 -0.26 -6.77
CA LYS A 36 15.62 0.49 -7.87
C LYS A 36 16.09 1.88 -7.44
N VAL A 37 15.45 2.44 -6.42
CA VAL A 37 15.78 3.70 -5.75
C VAL A 37 15.70 3.49 -4.23
N PRO A 38 16.27 4.38 -3.38
CA PRO A 38 16.09 4.29 -1.94
C PRO A 38 14.61 4.17 -1.54
N PHE A 39 14.33 3.35 -0.53
CA PHE A 39 12.98 3.18 -0.02
C PHE A 39 12.52 4.46 0.70
N ASP A 40 11.39 5.00 0.27
CA ASP A 40 10.74 6.18 0.87
C ASP A 40 9.53 5.73 1.69
N PHE A 41 9.69 5.72 3.01
CA PHE A 41 8.63 5.33 3.94
C PHE A 41 7.51 6.38 4.02
N ASP A 42 7.85 7.65 3.86
CA ASP A 42 6.89 8.76 4.04
C ASP A 42 5.75 8.68 3.02
N ARG A 43 6.02 8.07 1.86
CA ARG A 43 5.01 7.83 0.82
C ARG A 43 3.91 6.84 1.21
N PHE A 44 4.14 6.02 2.23
CA PHE A 44 3.18 5.03 2.73
C PHE A 44 2.48 5.49 4.00
N ILE A 45 2.82 6.68 4.52
CA ILE A 45 2.10 7.29 5.64
C ILE A 45 0.73 7.76 5.13
N ALA A 46 -0.32 7.36 5.84
CA ALA A 46 -1.67 7.80 5.52
C ALA A 46 -1.74 9.33 5.62
N VAL A 47 -2.17 9.97 4.54
CA VAL A 47 -2.41 11.42 4.53
C VAL A 47 -3.85 11.66 4.95
N ASN A 48 -4.05 12.44 6.01
CA ASN A 48 -5.35 12.96 6.40
C ASN A 48 -5.81 13.97 5.34
N SER A 49 -6.45 13.45 4.30
CA SER A 49 -7.10 14.21 3.25
C SER A 49 -8.59 14.37 3.58
N ALA A 50 -9.24 15.39 3.02
CA ALA A 50 -10.70 15.51 3.15
C ALA A 50 -11.41 14.21 2.73
N VAL A 51 -10.94 13.57 1.66
CA VAL A 51 -11.47 12.29 1.17
C VAL A 51 -11.27 11.15 2.17
N SER A 52 -10.13 11.08 2.87
CA SER A 52 -9.92 10.03 3.88
C SER A 52 -10.83 10.23 5.10
N ILE A 53 -11.04 11.49 5.50
CA ILE A 53 -11.97 11.85 6.59
C ILE A 53 -13.41 11.50 6.20
N ASP A 54 -13.87 11.91 5.02
CA ASP A 54 -15.22 11.63 4.52
C ASP A 54 -15.47 10.12 4.42
N ARG A 55 -14.46 9.34 4.00
CA ARG A 55 -14.54 7.88 3.92
C ARG A 55 -14.66 7.22 5.29
N GLU A 56 -13.93 7.71 6.28
CA GLU A 56 -14.01 7.21 7.67
C GLU A 56 -15.39 7.52 8.28
N LEU A 57 -15.93 8.71 8.02
CA LEU A 57 -17.28 9.10 8.42
C LEU A 57 -18.34 8.22 7.76
N ASP A 58 -18.27 8.01 6.45
CA ASP A 58 -19.19 7.12 5.72
C ASP A 58 -19.14 5.69 6.27
N TYR A 59 -17.95 5.15 6.52
CA TYR A 59 -17.79 3.82 7.11
C TYR A 59 -18.44 3.73 8.50
N THR A 60 -18.21 4.73 9.36
CA THR A 60 -18.78 4.80 10.72
C THR A 60 -20.30 4.86 10.68
N ILE A 61 -20.87 5.68 9.79
CA ILE A 61 -22.31 5.81 9.64
C ILE A 61 -22.93 4.49 9.17
N ARG A 62 -22.39 3.86 8.13
CA ARG A 62 -22.92 2.59 7.59
C ARG A 62 -22.88 1.45 8.60
N THR A 63 -21.80 1.36 9.38
CA THR A 63 -21.64 0.30 10.38
C THR A 63 -22.70 0.41 11.49
N ASN A 64 -23.12 1.64 11.81
CA ASN A 64 -24.13 1.93 12.83
C ASN A 64 -25.59 1.92 12.30
N GLN A 65 -25.80 1.71 11.00
CA GLN A 65 -27.14 1.62 10.38
C GLN A 65 -27.75 0.21 10.42
N LEU A 66 -27.03 -0.78 10.96
CA LEU A 66 -27.48 -2.18 11.08
C LEU A 66 -28.10 -2.51 12.45
N LEU A 67 -28.55 -1.50 13.20
CA LEU A 67 -29.36 -1.65 14.43
C LEU A 67 -30.77 -1.12 14.18
#